data_AF-A0A248L5C2-F1
#
_entry.id   AF-A0A248L5C2-F1
#
_cell.length_a   1.000
_cell.length_b   1.000
_cell.length_c   1.000
_cell.angle_alpha   90.00
_cell.angle_beta   90.00
_cell.angle_gamma   90.00
#
_symmetry.space_group_name_H-M   'P 1'
#
loop_
_entity.id
_entity.type
_entity.pdbx_description
1 polymer ?
#
loop_
_entity_poly.entity_id
_entity_poly.type
_entity_poly.pdbx_seq_one_letter_code
_entity_poly.pdbx_strand_id
1 'polypeptide(L)'
;MDKSYFEGHQELIACVYRSFIDQFHELPERRRTKRQLRNLAFSVIRQAGPTYQERTVLYEFFAEFFRAVEEGQHEKIEFYKQIAQ
;
A
#
# COMPACT_ATOMS: atom_id res chain seq x y z
N MET A 1 -12.80 4.69 -7.74
CA MET A 1 -13.00 3.36 -7.13
C MET A 1 -13.78 3.56 -5.86
N ASP A 2 -14.75 2.70 -5.62
CA ASP A 2 -15.61 2.76 -4.43
C ASP A 2 -14.95 1.96 -3.28
N LYS A 3 -15.19 2.37 -2.02
CA LYS A 3 -14.62 1.70 -0.82
C LYS A 3 -14.91 0.21 -0.79
N SER A 4 -16.03 -0.17 -1.38
CA SER A 4 -16.55 -1.54 -1.46
C SER A 4 -15.58 -2.56 -2.04
N TYR A 5 -14.62 -2.17 -2.89
CA TYR A 5 -13.63 -3.11 -3.43
C TYR A 5 -12.65 -3.65 -2.36
N PHE A 6 -12.39 -2.86 -1.32
CA PHE A 6 -11.46 -3.22 -0.23
C PHE A 6 -12.18 -3.76 1.01
N GLU A 7 -13.51 -3.81 1.00
CA GLU A 7 -14.30 -4.35 2.11
C GLU A 7 -14.00 -5.84 2.33
N GLY A 8 -13.88 -6.22 3.61
CA GLY A 8 -13.50 -7.56 4.02
C GLY A 8 -11.99 -7.82 4.02
N HIS A 9 -11.17 -6.88 3.53
CA HIS A 9 -9.72 -6.99 3.47
C HIS A 9 -8.98 -5.91 4.27
N GLN A 10 -9.69 -5.09 5.06
CA GLN A 10 -9.10 -3.95 5.77
C GLN A 10 -7.97 -4.37 6.73
N GLU A 11 -8.16 -5.42 7.53
CA GLU A 11 -7.13 -5.88 8.47
C GLU A 11 -5.84 -6.32 7.76
N LEU A 12 -5.99 -7.04 6.64
CA LEU A 12 -4.86 -7.44 5.80
C LEU A 12 -4.14 -6.21 5.23
N ILE A 13 -4.90 -5.26 4.66
CA ILE A 13 -4.37 -4.03 4.09
C ILE A 13 -3.62 -3.23 5.17
N ALA A 14 -4.22 -3.05 6.34
CA ALA A 14 -3.63 -2.34 7.47
C ALA A 14 -2.32 -3.01 7.94
N CYS A 15 -2.30 -4.34 8.06
CA CYS A 15 -1.11 -5.10 8.45
C CYS A 15 0.05 -4.92 7.44
N VAL A 16 -0.24 -5.06 6.15
CA VAL A 16 0.77 -4.92 5.09
C VAL A 16 1.22 -3.47 4.94
N TYR A 17 0.30 -2.51 5.03
CA TYR A 17 0.62 -1.09 4.97
C TYR A 17 1.48 -0.65 6.16
N ARG A 18 1.22 -1.15 7.37
CA ARG A 18 2.08 -0.90 8.53
C ARG A 18 3.49 -1.41 8.29
N SER A 19 3.63 -2.65 7.82
CA SER A 19 4.91 -3.23 7.47
C SER A 19 5.65 -2.43 6.38
N PHE A 20 4.92 -1.89 5.41
CA PHE A 20 5.46 -0.99 4.39
C PHE A 20 6.00 0.30 5.00
N ILE A 21 5.22 0.95 5.87
CA ILE A 21 5.58 2.22 6.51
C ILE A 21 6.79 2.06 7.43
N ASP A 22 6.84 1.00 8.23
CA ASP A 22 7.96 0.70 9.11
C ASP A 22 9.27 0.60 8.31
N GLN A 23 9.27 -0.22 7.25
CA GLN A 23 10.44 -0.37 6.38
C GLN A 23 10.73 0.88 5.54
N PHE A 24 9.72 1.67 5.16
CA PHE A 24 9.90 2.94 4.47
C PHE A 24 10.66 3.95 5.33
N HIS A 25 10.35 4.02 6.62
CA HIS A 25 11.04 4.92 7.55
C HIS A 25 12.49 4.50 7.79
N GLU A 26 12.81 3.21 7.72
CA GLU A 26 14.18 2.69 7.77
C GLU A 26 14.99 3.00 6.50
N LEU A 27 14.34 3.28 5.36
CA LEU A 27 15.05 3.63 4.14
C LEU A 27 15.64 5.06 4.21
N PRO A 28 16.94 5.24 3.91
CA PRO A 28 17.52 6.57 3.74
C PRO A 28 16.79 7.36 2.65
N GLU A 29 16.60 8.66 2.83
CA GLU A 29 15.85 9.50 1.87
C GLU A 29 16.35 9.38 0.43
N ARG A 30 17.68 9.36 0.24
CA ARG A 30 18.33 9.14 -1.07
C ARG A 30 17.92 7.85 -1.78
N ARG A 31 17.37 6.87 -1.05
CA ARG A 31 16.89 5.58 -1.58
C ARG A 31 15.38 5.52 -1.76
N ARG A 32 14.61 6.52 -1.33
CA ARG A 32 13.14 6.58 -1.44
C ARG A 32 12.68 6.95 -2.86
N THR A 33 13.27 6.32 -3.87
CA THR A 33 12.87 6.49 -5.26
C THR A 33 11.57 5.73 -5.54
N LYS A 34 10.78 6.20 -6.50
CA LYS A 34 9.55 5.53 -6.96
C LYS A 34 9.72 4.03 -7.22
N ARG A 35 10.83 3.64 -7.88
CA ARG A 35 11.15 2.22 -8.13
C ARG A 35 11.38 1.44 -6.84
N GLN A 36 12.13 2.02 -5.90
CA GLN A 36 12.42 1.38 -4.63
C GLN A 36 11.16 1.22 -3.77
N LEU A 37 10.27 2.21 -3.76
CA LEU A 37 9.00 2.14 -3.03
C LEU A 37 8.07 1.07 -3.59
N ARG A 38 8.00 0.92 -4.92
CA ARG A 38 7.26 -0.19 -5.54
C ARG A 38 7.84 -1.56 -5.19
N ASN A 39 9.16 -1.69 -5.23
CA ASN A 39 9.84 -2.93 -4.82
C ASN A 39 9.58 -3.26 -3.35
N LEU A 40 9.58 -2.24 -2.48
CA LEU A 40 9.28 -2.40 -1.07
C LEU A 40 7.84 -2.91 -0.87
N ALA A 41 6.86 -2.29 -1.53
CA ALA A 41 5.47 -2.75 -1.51
C ALA A 41 5.34 -4.21 -1.95
N PHE A 42 5.97 -4.60 -3.07
CA PHE A 42 5.97 -6.01 -3.50
C PHE A 42 6.62 -6.95 -2.49
N SER A 43 7.70 -6.52 -1.81
CA SER A 43 8.36 -7.32 -0.79
C SER A 43 7.46 -7.57 0.42
N VAL A 44 6.81 -6.53 0.96
CA VAL A 44 5.94 -6.68 2.14
C VAL A 44 4.68 -7.48 1.82
N ILE A 45 4.12 -7.32 0.61
CA ILE A 45 2.99 -8.15 0.14
C ILE A 45 3.42 -9.62 0.09
N ARG A 46 4.62 -9.91 -0.43
CA ARG A 46 5.12 -11.29 -0.48
C ARG A 46 5.36 -11.87 0.92
N GLN A 47 5.89 -11.07 1.85
CA GLN A 47 6.15 -11.48 3.23
C GLN A 47 4.86 -11.83 3.99
N ALA A 48 3.77 -11.13 3.73
CA ALA A 48 2.47 -11.39 4.34
C ALA A 48 1.83 -12.73 3.93
N GLY A 49 2.37 -13.41 2.90
CA GLY A 49 1.87 -14.72 2.45
C GLY A 49 0.39 -14.76 2.03
N PRO A 50 -0.15 -13.76 1.30
CA PRO A 50 -1.57 -13.71 0.96
C PRO A 50 -1.96 -14.80 -0.04
N THR A 51 -3.24 -15.17 -0.02
CA THR A 51 -3.88 -15.91 -1.11
C THR A 51 -3.83 -15.12 -2.42
N TYR A 52 -4.18 -15.77 -3.54
CA TYR A 52 -4.19 -15.11 -4.85
C TYR A 52 -5.15 -13.90 -4.90
N GLN A 53 -6.34 -14.03 -4.32
CA GLN A 53 -7.34 -12.97 -4.27
C GLN A 53 -6.85 -11.78 -3.43
N GLU A 54 -6.39 -12.05 -2.21
CA GLU A 54 -5.83 -11.05 -1.31
C GLU A 54 -4.63 -10.32 -1.90
N ARG A 55 -3.75 -11.04 -2.62
CA ARG A 55 -2.63 -10.44 -3.32
C ARG A 55 -3.10 -9.44 -4.38
N THR A 56 -4.17 -9.76 -5.10
CA THR A 56 -4.75 -8.87 -6.12
C THR A 56 -5.28 -7.59 -5.46
N VAL A 57 -6.00 -7.73 -4.34
CA VAL A 57 -6.48 -6.58 -3.55
C VAL A 57 -5.33 -5.70 -3.06
N LEU A 58 -4.27 -6.31 -2.54
CA LEU A 58 -3.08 -5.58 -2.09
C LEU A 58 -2.36 -4.85 -3.23
N TYR A 59 -2.23 -5.49 -4.40
CA TYR A 59 -1.65 -4.83 -5.57
C TYR A 59 -2.46 -3.63 -6.02
N GLU A 60 -3.79 -3.77 -6.06
CA GLU A 60 -4.67 -2.67 -6.43
C GLU A 60 -4.56 -1.52 -5.42
N PHE A 61 -4.60 -1.82 -4.13
CA PHE A 61 -4.45 -0.84 -3.06
C PHE A 61 -3.15 -0.02 -3.22
N PHE A 62 -2.00 -0.68 -3.37
CA PHE A 62 -0.73 0.03 -3.52
C PHE A 62 -0.60 0.77 -4.85
N ALA A 63 -1.14 0.22 -5.95
CA ALA A 63 -1.12 0.89 -7.24
C ALA A 63 -1.89 2.21 -7.19
N GLU A 64 -3.10 2.16 -6.64
CA GLU A 64 -3.97 3.31 -6.46
C GLU A 64 -3.40 4.33 -5.47
N PHE A 65 -2.86 3.88 -4.35
CA PHE A 65 -2.20 4.74 -3.36
C PHE A 65 -1.01 5.48 -3.99
N PHE A 66 -0.13 4.77 -4.70
CA PHE A 66 1.01 5.41 -5.36
C PHE A 66 0.58 6.37 -6.47
N ARG A 67 -0.48 6.05 -7.22
CA ARG A 67 -1.04 6.99 -8.21
C ARG A 67 -1.54 8.26 -7.53
N ALA A 68 -2.28 8.15 -6.44
CA ALA A 68 -2.75 9.31 -5.68
C ALA A 68 -1.61 10.18 -5.13
N VAL A 69 -0.52 9.56 -4.67
CA VAL A 69 0.70 10.26 -4.23
C VAL A 69 1.38 10.97 -5.40
N GLU A 70 1.55 10.28 -6.54
CA GLU A 70 2.17 10.85 -7.74
C GLU A 70 1.39 12.03 -8.32
N GLU A 71 0.05 11.97 -8.26
CA GLU A 71 -0.85 13.01 -8.76
C GLU A 71 -1.14 14.11 -7.72
N GLY A 72 -0.58 14.00 -6.50
CA GLY A 72 -0.81 14.98 -5.43
C GLY A 72 -2.25 15.06 -4.93
N GLN A 73 -3.03 13.99 -5.05
CA GLN A 73 -4.46 13.96 -4.69
C GLN A 73 -4.66 13.70 -3.20
N HIS A 74 -4.58 14.77 -2.40
CA HIS A 74 -4.55 14.68 -0.94
C HIS A 74 -5.76 13.94 -0.35
N GLU A 75 -6.96 14.20 -0.87
CA GLU A 75 -8.19 13.51 -0.43
C GLU A 75 -8.13 11.99 -0.67
N LYS A 76 -7.58 11.55 -1.81
CA LYS A 76 -7.43 10.12 -2.09
C LYS A 76 -6.34 9.47 -1.25
N ILE A 77 -5.26 10.20 -0.96
CA ILE A 77 -4.19 9.71 -0.08
C ILE A 77 -4.77 9.43 1.31
N GLU A 78 -5.53 10.38 1.88
CA GLU A 78 -6.15 10.21 3.20
C GLU A 78 -7.21 9.10 3.20
N PHE A 79 -7.98 8.97 2.12
CA PHE A 79 -8.90 7.85 1.94
C PHE A 79 -8.20 6.48 2.02
N TYR A 80 -7.09 6.29 1.30
CA TYR A 80 -6.37 5.01 1.33
C TYR A 80 -5.67 4.77 2.68
N LYS A 81 -5.22 5.81 3.36
CA LYS A 81 -4.73 5.70 4.74
C LYS A 81 -5.83 5.26 5.70
N GLN A 82 -7.06 5.76 5.56
CA GLN A 82 -8.19 5.34 6.39
C GLN A 82 -8.55 3.86 6.20
N ILE A 83 -8.39 3.32 4.98
CA ILE A 83 -8.59 1.87 4.74
C ILE A 83 -7.49 1.04 5.44
N ALA A 84 -6.30 1.62 5.61
CA ALA A 84 -5.13 0.96 6.19
C ALA A 84 -4.91 1.25 7.68
N GLN A 85 -5.88 1.89 8.36
CA GLN A 85 -5.90 2.14 9.81
C GLN A 85 -6.68 1.03 10.52
#